data_AF-A0A8E0S5D0-F1
#
_entry.id   AF-A0A8E0S5D0-F1
#
_cell.length_a   1.000
_cell.length_b   1.000
_cell.length_c   1.000
_cell.angle_alpha   90.00
_cell.angle_beta   90.00
_cell.angle_gamma   90.00
#
_symmetry.space_group_name_H-M   'P 1'
#
loop_
_entity.id
_entity.type
_entity.pdbx_description
1 polymer ?
#
loop_
_entity_poly.entity_id
_entity_poly.type
_entity_poly.pdbx_seq_one_letter_code
_entity_poly.pdbx_strand_id
1 'polypeptide(L)'
;MIVMAHYYLGTPTQLMLDCPIKPNQSDLRCGVDYLGRAAGGDRRCMILLASFLDVSASLSDSTHAVSKTTGPADFLLLPTLISASRDAVPFIYSDPWTEAISWYKKAVDKAGASSTADGAPDEGLDAESRYDAAEDLLPVYRILARMAEIYSIGGFGLKQDFSVAGGLFTQVGELASAALQGRLAAKYFEFGEEAYSNCD
;
A
#
# COMPACT_ATOMS: atom_id res chain seq x y z
N MET A 1 -8.62 14.32 -21.71
CA MET A 1 -7.41 13.56 -21.29
C MET A 1 -7.70 12.56 -20.17
N ILE A 2 -8.52 12.90 -19.16
CA ILE A 2 -8.79 11.99 -18.03
C ILE A 2 -9.43 10.65 -18.45
N VAL A 3 -10.27 10.64 -19.49
CA VAL A 3 -10.89 9.41 -20.04
C VAL A 3 -9.85 8.42 -20.61
N MET A 4 -8.77 8.92 -21.23
CA MET A 4 -7.70 8.05 -21.73
C MET A 4 -6.81 7.53 -20.60
N ALA A 5 -6.62 8.30 -19.54
CA ALA A 5 -5.95 7.81 -18.33
C ALA A 5 -6.79 6.70 -17.68
N HIS A 6 -8.10 6.89 -17.56
CA HIS A 6 -9.03 5.87 -17.07
C HIS A 6 -9.04 4.60 -17.94
N TYR A 7 -8.90 4.74 -19.26
CA TYR A 7 -8.76 3.66 -20.24
C TYR A 7 -7.50 2.81 -20.00
N TYR A 8 -6.32 3.43 -19.92
CA TYR A 8 -5.06 2.69 -19.69
C TYR A 8 -4.96 2.12 -18.26
N LEU A 9 -5.62 2.77 -17.31
CA LEU A 9 -5.66 2.36 -15.90
C LEU A 9 -6.85 1.43 -15.60
N GLY A 10 -7.49 0.80 -16.60
CA GLY A 10 -8.52 -0.23 -16.39
C GLY A 10 -9.66 0.15 -15.43
N THR A 11 -9.89 1.45 -15.21
CA THR A 11 -10.90 1.95 -14.28
C THR A 11 -12.25 2.02 -14.99
N PRO A 12 -13.38 1.86 -14.28
CA PRO A 12 -14.69 1.93 -14.90
C PRO A 12 -14.93 3.31 -15.51
N THR A 13 -14.80 3.40 -16.84
CA THR A 13 -15.21 4.57 -17.59
C THR A 13 -16.74 4.60 -17.65
N GLN A 14 -17.36 5.77 -17.50
CA GLN A 14 -18.82 5.97 -17.52
C GLN A 14 -19.53 5.52 -18.82
N LEU A 15 -18.80 4.99 -19.79
CA LEU A 15 -19.35 4.32 -20.97
C LEU A 15 -18.91 2.86 -20.92
N MET A 16 -19.87 1.96 -20.76
CA MET A 16 -19.69 0.53 -21.00
C MET A 16 -19.38 0.33 -22.48
N LEU A 17 -18.10 0.28 -22.81
CA LEU A 17 -17.60 -0.21 -24.08
C LEU A 17 -16.58 -1.28 -23.73
N ASP A 18 -16.93 -2.53 -24.02
CA ASP A 18 -16.03 -3.67 -23.88
C ASP A 18 -14.69 -3.33 -24.53
N CYS A 19 -13.67 -3.13 -23.71
CA CYS A 19 -12.33 -2.83 -24.19
C CYS A 19 -11.79 -4.06 -24.93
N PRO A 20 -11.39 -3.94 -26.21
CA PRO A 20 -10.91 -5.09 -26.99
C PRO A 20 -9.52 -5.56 -26.53
N ILE A 21 -8.78 -4.73 -25.79
CA ILE A 21 -7.47 -5.06 -25.22
C ILE A 21 -7.71 -5.67 -23.84
N LYS A 22 -7.77 -7.01 -23.81
CA LYS A 22 -7.76 -7.74 -22.55
C LYS A 22 -6.31 -7.82 -22.06
N PRO A 23 -6.04 -7.54 -20.78
CA PRO A 23 -4.69 -7.67 -20.24
C PRO A 23 -4.23 -9.13 -20.39
N ASN A 24 -3.16 -9.34 -21.16
CA ASN A 24 -2.55 -10.65 -21.29
C ASN A 24 -1.62 -10.92 -20.10
N GLN A 25 -1.48 -12.18 -19.72
CA GLN A 25 -0.64 -12.58 -18.57
C GLN A 25 0.86 -12.22 -18.78
N SER A 26 1.35 -12.25 -20.02
CA SER A 26 2.71 -11.84 -20.38
C SER A 26 2.95 -10.35 -20.16
N ASP A 27 1.97 -9.53 -20.51
CA ASP A 27 2.06 -8.07 -20.44
C ASP A 27 1.98 -7.61 -18.98
N LEU A 28 1.18 -8.32 -18.17
CA LEU A 28 1.14 -8.14 -16.72
C LEU A 28 2.48 -8.47 -16.05
N ARG A 29 3.11 -9.61 -16.38
CA ARG A 29 4.45 -9.96 -15.86
C ARG A 29 5.47 -8.87 -16.15
N CYS A 30 5.51 -8.42 -17.39
CA CYS A 30 6.40 -7.36 -17.83
C CYS A 30 6.16 -6.05 -17.04
N GLY A 31 4.90 -5.70 -16.80
CA GLY A 31 4.53 -4.55 -15.96
C GLY A 31 5.04 -4.65 -14.52
N VAL A 32 4.91 -5.83 -13.90
CA VAL A 32 5.42 -6.05 -12.53
C VAL A 32 6.96 -6.00 -12.50
N ASP A 33 7.64 -6.55 -13.51
CA ASP A 33 9.10 -6.48 -13.62
C ASP A 33 9.60 -5.03 -13.74
N TYR A 34 8.93 -4.21 -14.55
CA TYR A 34 9.22 -2.79 -14.65
C TYR A 34 8.97 -2.06 -13.32
N LEU A 35 7.88 -2.40 -12.63
CA LEU A 35 7.56 -1.83 -11.34
C LEU A 35 8.62 -2.19 -10.28
N GLY A 36 9.10 -3.44 -10.27
CA GLY A 36 10.20 -3.89 -9.42
C GLY A 36 11.49 -3.12 -9.66
N ARG A 37 11.84 -2.88 -10.92
CA ARG A 37 13.03 -2.07 -11.28
C ARG A 37 12.87 -0.61 -10.85
N ALA A 38 11.69 -0.02 -11.05
CA ALA A 38 11.41 1.37 -10.66
C ALA A 38 11.33 1.56 -9.13
N ALA A 39 10.85 0.54 -8.41
CA ALA A 39 10.77 0.54 -6.95
C ALA A 39 12.14 0.70 -6.26
N GLY A 40 13.27 0.44 -6.94
CA GLY A 40 14.59 0.77 -6.41
C GLY A 40 14.82 2.28 -6.24
N GLY A 41 14.16 3.11 -7.05
CA GLY A 41 14.43 4.55 -7.16
C GLY A 41 13.26 5.46 -6.82
N ASP A 42 12.01 4.97 -6.78
CA ASP A 42 10.82 5.77 -6.51
C ASP A 42 9.97 5.16 -5.39
N ARG A 43 9.63 5.99 -4.37
CA ARG A 43 8.76 5.60 -3.25
C ARG A 43 7.38 5.18 -3.74
N ARG A 44 6.85 5.83 -4.77
CA ARG A 44 5.52 5.52 -5.31
C ARG A 44 5.49 4.11 -5.91
N CYS A 45 6.54 3.75 -6.64
CA CYS A 45 6.71 2.40 -7.17
C CYS A 45 6.88 1.35 -6.07
N MET A 46 7.58 1.66 -4.96
CA MET A 46 7.67 0.77 -3.80
C MET A 46 6.29 0.46 -3.21
N ILE A 47 5.45 1.49 -3.01
CA ILE A 47 4.10 1.33 -2.47
C ILE A 47 3.21 0.52 -3.42
N LEU A 48 3.25 0.84 -4.72
CA LEU A 48 2.46 0.15 -5.74
C LEU A 48 2.84 -1.33 -5.84
N LEU A 49 4.13 -1.66 -5.77
CA LEU A 49 4.61 -3.04 -5.78
C LEU A 49 4.19 -3.80 -4.52
N ALA A 50 4.34 -3.18 -3.35
CA ALA A 50 3.92 -3.77 -2.08
C ALA A 50 2.42 -4.07 -2.07
N SER A 51 1.58 -3.13 -2.51
CA SER A 51 0.14 -3.31 -2.62
C SER A 51 -0.22 -4.38 -3.66
N PHE A 52 0.51 -4.46 -4.78
CA PHE A 52 0.31 -5.53 -5.75
C PHE A 52 0.55 -6.92 -5.12
N LEU A 53 1.64 -7.07 -4.37
CA LEU A 53 2.00 -8.33 -3.71
C LEU A 53 0.96 -8.73 -2.65
N ASP A 54 0.53 -7.78 -1.83
CA ASP A 54 -0.51 -7.97 -0.82
C ASP A 54 -1.85 -8.42 -1.43
N VAL A 55 -2.30 -7.71 -2.47
CA VAL A 55 -3.52 -8.05 -3.21
C VAL A 55 -3.37 -9.41 -3.89
N SER A 56 -2.22 -9.70 -4.52
CA SER A 56 -1.99 -10.99 -5.17
C SER A 56 -2.08 -12.18 -4.22
N ALA A 57 -1.59 -12.01 -2.98
CA ALA A 57 -1.69 -13.02 -1.94
C ALA A 57 -3.15 -13.21 -1.50
N SER A 58 -3.86 -12.14 -1.19
CA SER A 58 -5.27 -12.21 -0.77
C SER A 58 -6.21 -12.78 -1.84
N LEU A 59 -5.93 -12.59 -3.13
CA LEU A 59 -6.71 -13.20 -4.21
C LEU A 59 -6.52 -14.72 -4.32
N SER A 60 -5.40 -15.24 -3.80
CA SER A 60 -5.06 -16.65 -3.94
C SER A 60 -5.77 -17.59 -2.96
N ASP A 61 -6.17 -17.10 -1.78
CA ASP A 61 -7.01 -17.87 -0.85
C ASP A 61 -8.49 -17.59 -1.10
N SER A 62 -9.18 -18.52 -1.75
CA SER A 62 -10.66 -18.50 -1.81
C SER A 62 -11.32 -18.99 -0.52
N THR A 63 -10.55 -19.49 0.46
CA THR A 63 -11.04 -20.06 1.73
C THR A 63 -11.14 -18.99 2.82
N HIS A 64 -10.22 -18.02 2.83
CA HIS A 64 -10.31 -16.78 3.58
C HIS A 64 -10.78 -15.67 2.64
N ALA A 65 -11.99 -15.80 2.09
CA ALA A 65 -12.67 -14.65 1.52
C ALA A 65 -12.83 -13.64 2.67
N VAL A 66 -11.89 -12.70 2.78
CA VAL A 66 -11.91 -11.66 3.80
C VAL A 66 -13.11 -10.78 3.49
N SER A 67 -14.26 -11.16 4.05
CA SER A 67 -15.47 -10.36 4.17
C SER A 67 -15.31 -9.28 5.24
N LYS A 68 -14.07 -8.87 5.53
CA LYS A 68 -13.68 -7.83 6.49
C LYS A 68 -12.55 -6.96 5.94
N THR A 69 -12.66 -6.50 4.70
CA THR A 69 -11.96 -5.28 4.25
C THR A 69 -12.99 -4.33 3.68
N THR A 70 -13.83 -3.81 4.57
CA THR A 70 -14.50 -2.51 4.40
C THR A 70 -13.87 -1.56 5.42
N GLY A 71 -12.54 -1.47 5.34
CA GLY A 71 -11.74 -0.57 6.15
C GLY A 71 -11.49 0.72 5.39
N PRO A 72 -11.21 1.85 6.07
CA PRO A 72 -10.80 3.08 5.40
C PRO A 72 -9.49 2.96 4.58
N ALA A 73 -8.85 1.78 4.58
CA ALA A 73 -7.69 1.40 3.79
C ALA A 73 -8.05 0.84 2.38
N ASP A 74 -9.33 0.72 2.02
CA ASP A 74 -9.79 0.22 0.71
C ASP A 74 -9.26 1.03 -0.49
N PHE A 75 -8.74 2.25 -0.25
CA PHE A 75 -8.08 3.08 -1.27
C PHE A 75 -6.73 2.50 -1.77
N LEU A 76 -6.16 1.52 -1.05
CA LEU A 76 -4.95 0.81 -1.45
C LEU A 76 -5.17 -0.18 -2.60
N LEU A 77 -6.41 -0.59 -2.82
CA LEU A 77 -6.75 -1.47 -3.92
C LEU A 77 -6.80 -0.63 -5.19
N LEU A 78 -5.73 -0.72 -5.99
CA LEU A 78 -5.77 -0.25 -7.37
C LEU A 78 -7.02 -0.86 -8.05
N PRO A 79 -7.95 -0.04 -8.57
CA PRO A 79 -9.14 -0.55 -9.28
C PRO A 79 -8.78 -1.45 -10.46
N THR A 80 -7.56 -1.31 -11.02
CA THR A 80 -7.01 -2.19 -12.07
C THR A 80 -6.92 -3.65 -11.66
N LEU A 81 -6.56 -3.95 -10.40
CA LEU A 81 -6.33 -5.32 -9.95
C LEU A 81 -7.62 -6.03 -9.55
N ILE A 82 -8.67 -5.27 -9.21
CA ILE A 82 -10.03 -5.81 -9.02
C ILE A 82 -10.60 -6.31 -10.36
N SER A 83 -10.20 -5.68 -11.48
CA SER A 83 -10.59 -6.10 -12.83
C SER A 83 -9.66 -7.14 -13.46
N ALA A 84 -8.45 -7.34 -12.93
CA ALA A 84 -7.55 -8.37 -13.41
C ALA A 84 -8.10 -9.74 -12.96
N SER A 85 -8.36 -10.63 -13.94
CA SER A 85 -8.78 -12.00 -13.67
C SER A 85 -7.87 -12.67 -12.64
N ARG A 86 -8.47 -13.41 -11.69
CA ARG A 86 -7.76 -14.27 -10.71
C ARG A 86 -6.70 -15.18 -11.36
N ASP A 87 -6.86 -15.50 -12.64
CA ASP A 87 -5.94 -16.35 -13.41
C ASP A 87 -4.71 -15.62 -13.96
N ALA A 88 -4.71 -14.29 -13.93
CA ALA A 88 -3.73 -13.46 -14.62
C ALA A 88 -2.60 -12.95 -13.72
N VAL A 89 -2.71 -13.12 -12.40
CA VAL A 89 -1.69 -12.63 -11.45
C VAL A 89 -0.55 -13.65 -11.36
N PRO A 90 0.66 -13.32 -11.84
CA PRO A 90 1.79 -14.22 -11.76
C PRO A 90 2.27 -14.30 -10.31
N PHE A 91 2.37 -15.51 -9.75
CA PHE A 91 3.16 -15.74 -8.54
C PHE A 91 4.64 -15.59 -8.90
N ILE A 92 5.18 -14.40 -8.70
CA ILE A 92 6.61 -14.13 -8.93
C ILE A 92 7.44 -14.51 -7.69
N TYR A 93 6.81 -14.60 -6.51
CA TYR A 93 7.48 -14.81 -5.23
C TYR A 93 6.87 -15.98 -4.44
N SER A 94 7.71 -16.70 -3.68
CA SER A 94 7.29 -17.78 -2.77
C SER A 94 6.53 -17.26 -1.55
N ASP A 95 6.92 -16.08 -1.05
CA ASP A 95 6.41 -15.49 0.20
C ASP A 95 6.00 -14.02 -0.06
N PRO A 96 4.80 -13.79 -0.60
CA PRO A 96 4.40 -12.47 -1.10
C PRO A 96 4.22 -11.43 0.02
N TRP A 97 3.78 -11.82 1.22
CA TRP A 97 3.57 -10.88 2.33
C TRP A 97 4.85 -10.44 3.01
N THR A 98 5.85 -11.32 3.13
CA THR A 98 7.17 -10.92 3.63
C THR A 98 7.83 -9.92 2.70
N GLU A 99 7.70 -10.13 1.39
CA GLU A 99 8.25 -9.23 0.38
C GLU A 99 7.49 -7.89 0.37
N ALA A 100 6.16 -7.92 0.43
CA ALA A 100 5.32 -6.71 0.54
C ALA A 100 5.72 -5.83 1.74
N ILE A 101 5.93 -6.44 2.92
CA ILE A 101 6.39 -5.74 4.11
C ILE A 101 7.76 -5.11 3.89
N SER A 102 8.68 -5.80 3.21
CA SER A 102 10.01 -5.24 2.93
C SER A 102 9.92 -3.96 2.09
N TRP A 103 9.02 -3.95 1.10
CA TRP A 103 8.79 -2.79 0.23
C TRP A 103 8.06 -1.67 0.95
N TYR A 104 7.10 -1.98 1.82
CA TYR A 104 6.45 -0.97 2.66
C TYR A 104 7.44 -0.33 3.63
N LYS A 105 8.33 -1.10 4.26
CA LYS A 105 9.41 -0.57 5.12
C LYS A 105 10.31 0.40 4.34
N LYS A 106 10.82 -0.03 3.18
CA LYS A 106 11.62 0.84 2.29
C LYS A 106 10.88 2.13 1.92
N ALA A 107 9.56 2.05 1.67
CA ALA A 107 8.74 3.21 1.34
C ALA A 107 8.56 4.17 2.52
N VAL A 108 8.48 3.66 3.75
CA VAL A 108 8.44 4.46 4.98
C VAL A 108 9.79 5.12 5.25
N ASP A 109 10.88 4.36 5.16
CA ASP A 109 12.25 4.87 5.38
C ASP A 109 12.58 6.02 4.42
N LYS A 110 12.19 5.86 3.15
CA LYS A 110 12.38 6.89 2.12
C LYS A 110 11.57 8.16 2.38
N ALA A 111 10.38 8.03 2.98
CA ALA A 111 9.59 9.18 3.40
C ALA A 111 10.29 9.98 4.51
N GLY A 112 10.92 9.27 5.46
CA GLY A 112 11.71 9.88 6.55
C GLY A 112 13.00 10.55 6.06
N ALA A 113 13.70 9.94 5.10
CA ALA A 113 14.95 10.48 4.54
C ALA A 113 14.77 11.81 3.81
N SER A 114 13.59 12.06 3.22
CA SER A 114 13.27 13.34 2.57
C SER A 114 13.22 14.54 3.54
N SER A 115 13.25 14.30 4.86
CA SER A 115 13.26 15.36 5.87
C SER A 115 14.66 15.80 6.34
N THR A 116 15.73 15.13 5.89
CA THR A 116 17.08 15.31 6.45
C THR A 116 18.22 15.44 5.43
N ALA A 117 17.93 15.63 4.14
CA ALA A 117 18.97 15.78 3.12
C ALA A 117 19.18 17.24 2.68
N ASP A 118 20.32 17.78 3.12
CA ASP A 118 21.08 18.92 2.61
C ASP A 118 20.47 20.33 2.61
N GLY A 119 20.95 21.13 3.58
CA GLY A 119 20.98 22.57 3.47
C GLY A 119 21.88 23.01 2.31
N ALA A 120 21.27 23.32 1.17
CA ALA A 120 21.79 24.31 0.24
C ALA A 120 21.29 25.69 0.70
N PRO A 121 22.16 26.67 0.98
CA PRO A 121 21.70 28.03 1.18
C PRO A 121 21.34 28.63 -0.20
N ASP A 122 20.29 29.45 -0.20
CA ASP A 122 19.94 30.40 -1.26
C ASP A 122 19.15 29.84 -2.46
N GLU A 123 17.88 29.46 -2.24
CA GLU A 123 16.75 29.99 -3.03
C GLU A 123 15.55 30.22 -2.07
N GLY A 124 14.79 31.29 -2.31
CA GLY A 124 14.01 31.99 -1.30
C GLY A 124 12.80 31.25 -0.68
N LEU A 125 12.60 31.48 0.63
CA LEU A 125 11.30 31.63 1.31
C LEU A 125 10.12 30.70 0.90
N ASP A 126 10.35 29.41 0.74
CA ASP A 126 9.34 28.35 0.94
C ASP A 126 10.01 27.09 1.51
N ALA A 127 10.56 27.21 2.72
CA ALA A 127 11.37 26.22 3.44
C ALA A 127 10.69 24.87 3.78
N GLU A 128 9.61 24.53 3.09
CA GLU A 128 8.96 23.25 3.13
C GLU A 128 8.57 22.93 1.69
N SER A 129 9.48 22.28 0.95
CA SER A 129 9.21 21.67 -0.37
C SER A 129 8.22 20.50 -0.21
N ARG A 130 7.02 20.82 0.29
CA ARG A 130 5.86 19.96 0.57
C ARG A 130 4.73 20.20 -0.44
N TYR A 131 5.02 20.95 -1.50
CA TYR A 131 4.08 21.29 -2.56
C TYR A 131 4.41 20.54 -3.85
N ASP A 132 4.58 19.21 -3.77
CA ASP A 132 4.26 18.38 -4.94
C ASP A 132 2.73 18.22 -4.97
N ALA A 133 2.07 18.86 -5.95
CA ALA A 133 0.60 18.86 -6.09
C ALA A 133 -0.04 17.47 -6.30
N ALA A 134 0.77 16.41 -6.26
CA ALA A 134 0.34 15.04 -6.12
C ALA A 134 0.74 14.61 -4.72
N GLU A 135 -0.10 14.93 -3.72
CA GLU A 135 0.01 14.37 -2.36
C GLU A 135 0.53 12.94 -2.45
N ASP A 136 1.61 12.66 -1.72
CA ASP A 136 2.14 11.32 -1.52
C ASP A 136 1.00 10.31 -1.53
N LEU A 137 1.01 9.38 -2.51
CA LEU A 137 -0.08 8.43 -2.79
C LEU A 137 -0.66 7.82 -1.51
N LEU A 138 0.17 7.66 -0.47
CA LEU A 138 -0.26 7.47 0.91
C LEU A 138 0.60 8.21 1.95
N PRO A 139 -0.03 8.87 2.93
CA PRO A 139 0.62 9.26 4.18
C PRO A 139 1.24 8.05 4.89
N VAL A 140 2.40 8.25 5.54
CA VAL A 140 3.17 7.19 6.21
C VAL A 140 2.31 6.37 7.19
N TYR A 141 1.44 7.01 7.95
CA TYR A 141 0.57 6.32 8.92
C TYR A 141 -0.36 5.29 8.26
N ARG A 142 -0.77 5.47 6.99
CA ARG A 142 -1.60 4.46 6.30
C ARG A 142 -0.81 3.23 5.88
N ILE A 143 0.44 3.43 5.48
CA ILE A 143 1.34 2.32 5.11
C ILE A 143 1.62 1.47 6.37
N LEU A 144 1.92 2.12 7.49
CA LEU A 144 2.14 1.45 8.77
C LEU A 144 0.88 0.72 9.27
N ALA A 145 -0.31 1.31 9.10
CA ALA A 145 -1.57 0.66 9.44
C ALA A 145 -1.76 -0.64 8.65
N ARG A 146 -1.47 -0.62 7.35
CA ARG A 146 -1.57 -1.83 6.52
C ARG A 146 -0.55 -2.89 6.93
N MET A 147 0.68 -2.49 7.24
CA MET A 147 1.68 -3.44 7.77
C MET A 147 1.21 -4.08 9.08
N ALA A 148 0.60 -3.31 9.99
CA ALA A 148 0.06 -3.81 11.24
C ALA A 148 -1.06 -4.84 11.02
N GLU A 149 -1.95 -4.61 10.05
CA GLU A 149 -2.97 -5.58 9.63
C GLU A 149 -2.36 -6.87 9.07
N ILE A 150 -1.32 -6.77 8.24
CA ILE A 150 -0.64 -7.97 7.69
C ILE A 150 -0.01 -8.79 8.83
N TYR A 151 0.59 -8.15 9.82
CA TYR A 151 1.15 -8.83 11.01
C TYR A 151 0.08 -9.39 11.95
N SER A 152 -1.09 -8.75 12.07
CA SER A 152 -2.18 -9.24 12.92
C SER A 152 -2.93 -10.42 12.31
N ILE A 153 -2.98 -10.53 10.99
CA ILE A 153 -3.58 -11.69 10.31
C ILE A 153 -2.57 -12.83 10.21
N GLY A 154 -1.36 -12.57 9.71
CA GLY A 154 -0.35 -13.59 9.39
C GLY A 154 -0.79 -14.58 8.30
N GLY A 155 0.15 -15.27 7.67
CA GLY A 155 -0.10 -16.13 6.50
C GLY A 155 0.82 -15.82 5.33
N PHE A 156 0.67 -16.55 4.22
CA PHE A 156 1.45 -16.37 2.97
C PHE A 156 2.97 -16.20 3.17
N GLY A 157 3.55 -17.06 4.01
CA GLY A 157 4.99 -17.04 4.34
C GLY A 157 5.39 -16.14 5.52
N LEU A 158 4.45 -15.35 6.06
CA LEU A 158 4.66 -14.50 7.23
C LEU A 158 4.03 -15.09 8.49
N LYS A 159 4.76 -15.08 9.60
CA LYS A 159 4.24 -15.46 10.92
C LYS A 159 3.36 -14.34 11.49
N GLN A 160 2.22 -14.71 12.06
CA GLN A 160 1.36 -13.79 12.81
C GLN A 160 2.08 -13.34 14.09
N ASP A 161 2.24 -12.03 14.24
CA ASP A 161 2.97 -11.42 15.35
C ASP A 161 2.17 -10.22 15.91
N PHE A 162 1.25 -10.51 16.82
CA PHE A 162 0.36 -9.51 17.43
C PHE A 162 1.11 -8.42 18.21
N SER A 163 2.26 -8.75 18.82
CA SER A 163 3.08 -7.77 19.53
C SER A 163 3.64 -6.70 18.59
N VAL A 164 4.08 -7.10 17.40
CA VAL A 164 4.57 -6.17 16.36
C VAL A 164 3.41 -5.38 15.78
N ALA A 165 2.26 -6.03 15.54
CA ALA A 165 1.05 -5.35 15.08
C ALA A 165 0.57 -4.27 16.05
N GLY A 166 0.52 -4.57 17.36
CA GLY A 166 0.15 -3.62 18.40
C GLY A 166 1.06 -2.40 18.43
N GLY A 167 2.39 -2.61 18.39
CA GLY A 167 3.37 -1.52 18.34
C GLY A 167 3.21 -0.63 17.11
N LEU A 168 2.98 -1.23 15.94
CA LEU A 168 2.72 -0.49 14.71
C LEU A 168 1.40 0.30 14.79
N PHE A 169 0.31 -0.27 15.32
CA PHE A 169 -0.95 0.45 15.48
C PHE A 169 -0.86 1.64 16.43
N THR A 170 -0.11 1.52 17.54
CA THR A 170 0.16 2.65 18.43
C THR A 170 0.92 3.76 17.70
N GLN A 171 1.97 3.41 16.94
CA GLN A 171 2.74 4.37 16.14
C GLN A 171 1.86 5.05 15.08
N VAL A 172 0.96 4.30 14.44
CA VAL A 172 -0.03 4.84 13.50
C VAL A 172 -0.95 5.84 14.18
N GLY A 173 -1.44 5.53 15.39
CA GLY A 173 -2.30 6.42 16.19
C GLY A 173 -1.61 7.75 16.51
N GLU A 174 -0.33 7.70 16.88
CA GLU A 174 0.49 8.89 17.13
C GLU A 174 0.68 9.75 15.87
N LEU A 175 1.07 9.13 14.75
CA LEU A 175 1.26 9.83 13.48
C LEU A 175 -0.06 10.40 12.91
N ALA A 176 -1.17 9.68 13.07
CA ALA A 176 -2.49 10.16 12.68
C ALA A 176 -2.94 11.33 13.58
N SER A 177 -2.62 11.31 14.87
CA SER A 177 -2.87 12.42 15.79
C SER A 177 -2.06 13.66 15.40
N ALA A 178 -0.78 13.49 15.07
CA ALA A 178 0.08 14.56 14.57
C ALA A 178 -0.44 15.16 13.25
N ALA A 179 -1.05 14.33 12.39
CA ALA A 179 -1.73 14.77 11.17
C ALA A 179 -3.15 15.36 11.41
N LEU A 180 -3.52 15.65 12.66
CA LEU A 180 -4.82 16.19 13.07
C LEU A 180 -6.02 15.29 12.70
N GLN A 181 -5.78 13.99 12.52
CA GLN A 181 -6.80 12.97 12.25
C GLN A 181 -7.26 12.28 13.53
N GLY A 182 -7.73 13.04 14.52
CA GLY A 182 -8.03 12.53 15.87
C GLY A 182 -9.03 11.35 15.92
N ARG A 183 -10.05 11.36 15.05
CA ARG A 183 -11.00 10.22 14.95
C ARG A 183 -10.33 8.95 14.43
N LEU A 184 -9.42 9.10 13.48
CA LEU A 184 -8.67 7.98 12.91
C LEU A 184 -7.64 7.46 13.92
N ALA A 185 -6.97 8.36 14.63
CA ALA A 185 -6.03 8.02 15.68
C ALA A 185 -6.67 7.19 16.80
N ALA A 186 -7.83 7.63 17.31
CA ALA A 186 -8.57 6.90 18.34
C ALA A 186 -8.87 5.45 17.91
N LYS A 187 -9.27 5.25 16.65
CA LYS A 187 -9.53 3.92 16.09
C LYS A 187 -8.28 3.04 16.03
N TYR A 188 -7.12 3.62 15.69
CA TYR A 188 -5.87 2.86 15.66
C TYR A 188 -5.32 2.54 17.04
N PHE A 189 -5.54 3.41 18.03
CA PHE A 189 -5.22 3.07 19.42
C PHE A 189 -6.06 1.88 19.91
N GLU A 190 -7.36 1.86 19.61
CA GLU A 190 -8.24 0.73 19.92
C GLU A 190 -7.76 -0.58 19.27
N PHE A 191 -7.38 -0.55 17.98
CA PHE A 191 -6.80 -1.72 17.31
C PHE A 191 -5.46 -2.16 17.91
N GLY A 192 -4.65 -1.22 18.40
CA GLY A 192 -3.42 -1.54 19.12
C GLY A 192 -3.70 -2.28 20.43
N GLU A 193 -4.66 -1.81 21.23
CA GLU A 193 -5.08 -2.47 22.46
C GLU A 193 -5.66 -3.86 22.21
N GLU A 194 -6.49 -4.03 21.18
CA GLU A 194 -7.03 -5.34 20.78
C GLU A 194 -5.91 -6.31 20.38
N ALA A 195 -4.92 -5.83 19.61
CA ALA A 195 -3.77 -6.65 19.21
C ALA A 195 -2.94 -7.09 20.43
N TYR A 196 -2.68 -6.20 21.38
CA TYR A 196 -1.99 -6.58 22.63
C TYR A 196 -2.81 -7.55 23.48
N SER A 197 -4.12 -7.36 23.57
CA SER A 197 -5.00 -8.29 24.29
C SER A 197 -4.99 -9.69 23.69
N ASN A 198 -4.71 -9.83 22.40
CA ASN A 198 -4.60 -11.13 21.71
C ASN A 198 -3.18 -11.76 21.83
N CYS A 199 -2.21 -11.07 22.44
CA CYS A 199 -0.88 -11.61 22.73
C CYS A 199 -0.81 -12.42 24.03
N ASP A 200 -1.71 -12.12 24.98
CA ASP A 200 -1.80 -12.73 26.31
C ASP A 200 -2.59 -14.04 26.31
#